data_AF-A0A354GKM4-F1
#
_entry.id   AF-A0A354GKM4-F1
#
_cell.length_a   1.000
_cell.length_b   1.000
_cell.length_c   1.000
_cell.angle_alpha   90.00
_cell.angle_beta   90.00
_cell.angle_gamma   90.00
#
_symmetry.space_group_name_H-M   'P 1'
#
loop_
_entity.id
_entity.type
_entity.pdbx_description
1 polymer ?
#
loop_
_entity_poly.entity_id
_entity_poly.type
_entity_poly.pdbx_seq_one_letter_code
_entity_poly.pdbx_strand_id
1 'polypeptide(L)'
;MSSNFPAFEFLMVNAARIPLFIVYIVGFVLALTTWRRHPRASLLSLIAFVLFFLAYLLAAGLNWYVLSMHSGMAAGLWLTAGNFVFTVIIVVAWGLILFALFARRPGQPDWSADERERYPRQYPERDVPSGPPSQDIRK
;
A
#
# COMPACT_ATOMS: atom_id res chain seq x y z
N MET A 1 -20.28 16.72 41.05
CA MET A 1 -19.19 17.15 40.16
C MET A 1 -18.44 15.91 39.73
N SER A 2 -18.79 15.33 38.59
CA SER A 2 -18.08 14.16 38.06
C SER A 2 -16.73 14.63 37.52
N SER A 3 -15.64 14.08 38.06
CA SER A 3 -14.31 14.20 37.49
C SER A 3 -14.28 13.42 36.17
N ASN A 4 -14.80 14.02 35.10
CA ASN A 4 -14.60 13.51 33.76
C ASN A 4 -13.11 13.66 33.47
N PHE A 5 -12.38 12.54 33.46
CA PHE A 5 -10.97 12.56 33.08
C PHE A 5 -10.90 13.00 31.61
N PRO A 6 -10.22 14.11 31.28
CA PRO A 6 -10.15 14.61 29.90
C PRO A 6 -9.55 13.58 28.94
N ALA A 7 -8.69 12.69 29.45
CA ALA A 7 -8.15 11.56 28.70
C ALA A 7 -9.22 10.53 28.29
N PHE A 8 -10.25 10.32 29.13
CA PHE A 8 -11.32 9.36 28.84
C PHE A 8 -12.28 9.90 27.76
N GLU A 9 -12.63 11.19 27.81
CA GLU A 9 -13.42 11.82 26.75
C GLU A 9 -12.68 11.82 25.40
N PHE A 10 -11.36 12.09 25.44
CA PHE A 10 -10.51 11.97 24.25
C PHE A 10 -10.52 10.54 23.69
N LEU A 11 -10.44 9.51 24.54
CA LEU A 11 -10.51 8.10 24.13
C LEU A 11 -11.87 7.75 23.53
N MET A 12 -12.97 8.19 24.13
CA MET A 12 -14.32 7.93 23.62
C MET A 12 -14.55 8.59 22.24
N VAL A 13 -14.14 9.85 22.07
CA VAL A 13 -14.26 10.55 20.78
C VAL A 13 -13.40 9.91 19.68
N ASN A 14 -12.28 9.31 20.06
CA ASN A 14 -11.36 8.66 19.11
C ASN A 14 -11.52 7.14 19.05
N ALA A 15 -12.49 6.54 19.74
CA ALA A 15 -12.66 5.09 19.82
C ALA A 15 -12.84 4.43 18.45
N ALA A 16 -13.59 5.08 17.56
CA ALA A 16 -13.80 4.62 16.18
C ALA A 16 -12.50 4.61 15.34
N ARG A 17 -11.47 5.34 15.75
CA ARG A 17 -10.18 5.44 15.05
C ARG A 17 -9.16 4.42 15.55
N ILE A 18 -9.41 3.78 16.70
CA ILE A 18 -8.49 2.79 17.31
C ILE A 18 -8.16 1.62 16.37
N PRO A 19 -9.13 0.99 15.66
CA PRO A 19 -8.81 -0.11 14.74
C PRO A 19 -7.88 0.34 13.61
N LEU A 20 -8.05 1.57 13.15
CA LEU A 20 -7.25 2.19 12.11
C LEU A 20 -5.80 2.42 12.58
N PHE A 21 -5.62 2.86 13.83
CA PHE A 21 -4.30 2.95 14.46
C PHE A 21 -3.59 1.61 14.55
N ILE A 22 -4.31 0.52 14.85
CA ILE A 22 -3.73 -0.83 14.89
C ILE A 22 -3.22 -1.22 13.50
N VAL A 23 -3.99 -0.96 12.44
CA VAL A 23 -3.56 -1.22 11.05
C VAL A 23 -2.27 -0.44 10.71
N TYR A 24 -2.15 0.82 11.13
CA TYR A 24 -0.93 1.59 10.92
C TYR A 24 0.27 1.02 11.68
N ILE A 25 0.09 0.61 12.94
CA ILE A 25 1.16 -0.01 13.73
C ILE A 25 1.62 -1.32 13.07
N VAL A 26 0.68 -2.18 12.67
CA VAL A 26 1.00 -3.46 12.00
C VAL A 26 1.74 -3.20 10.69
N GLY A 27 1.27 -2.23 9.90
CA GLY A 27 1.95 -1.82 8.68
C GLY A 27 3.37 -1.29 8.93
N PHE A 28 3.57 -0.47 9.96
CA PHE A 28 4.88 0.06 10.33
C PHE A 28 5.84 -1.07 10.76
N VAL A 29 5.36 -2.03 11.55
CA VAL A 29 6.12 -3.21 11.95
C VAL A 29 6.47 -4.07 10.74
N LEU A 30 5.54 -4.28 9.81
CA LEU A 30 5.80 -5.00 8.57
C LEU A 30 6.85 -4.28 7.70
N ALA A 31 6.80 -2.96 7.59
CA ALA A 31 7.81 -2.19 6.87
C ALA A 31 9.21 -2.37 7.49
N LEU A 32 9.32 -2.23 8.82
CA LEU A 32 10.57 -2.39 9.55
C LEU A 32 11.13 -3.82 9.46
N THR A 33 10.29 -4.84 9.60
CA THR A 33 10.71 -6.24 9.52
C THR A 33 11.12 -6.65 8.10
N THR A 34 10.51 -6.05 7.07
CA THR A 34 10.87 -6.32 5.66
C THR A 34 12.14 -5.59 5.22
N TRP A 35 12.69 -4.69 6.05
CA TRP A 35 13.83 -3.82 5.71
C TRP A 35 15.10 -4.58 5.34
N ARG A 36 15.40 -5.70 6.00
CA ARG A 36 16.60 -6.50 5.72
C ARG A 36 16.62 -7.13 4.33
N ARG A 37 15.47 -7.28 3.68
CA ARG A 37 15.36 -8.01 2.40
C ARG A 37 15.38 -7.08 1.18
N HIS A 38 14.86 -5.85 1.29
CA HIS A 38 14.85 -4.86 0.20
C HIS A 38 14.92 -3.40 0.73
N PRO A 39 16.10 -2.76 0.78
CA PRO A 39 16.28 -1.46 1.44
C PRO A 39 15.52 -0.30 0.78
N ARG A 40 15.31 -0.31 -0.54
CA ARG A 40 14.62 0.77 -1.27
C ARG A 40 13.10 0.77 -1.06
N ALA A 41 12.47 -0.41 -1.07
CA ALA A 41 11.02 -0.54 -0.85
C ALA A 41 10.62 -0.29 0.62
N SER A 42 11.51 -0.66 1.55
CA SER A 42 11.35 -0.35 2.98
C SER A 42 11.35 1.15 3.27
N LEU A 43 12.23 1.92 2.62
CA LEU A 43 12.33 3.36 2.84
C LEU A 43 11.05 4.11 2.41
N LEU A 44 10.47 3.71 1.28
CA LEU A 44 9.20 4.25 0.78
C LEU A 44 8.03 3.93 1.71
N SER A 45 7.95 2.69 2.22
CA SER A 45 6.90 2.32 3.18
C SER A 45 7.08 3.03 4.52
N LEU A 46 8.31 3.19 5.01
CA LEU A 46 8.59 3.95 6.22
C LEU A 46 8.18 5.43 6.08
N ILE A 47 8.47 6.07 4.95
CA ILE A 47 8.02 7.43 4.65
C ILE A 47 6.48 7.50 4.63
N ALA A 48 5.80 6.53 4.02
CA ALA A 48 4.35 6.47 3.99
C ALA A 48 3.75 6.36 5.41
N PHE A 49 4.32 5.53 6.27
CA PHE A 49 3.87 5.43 7.67
C PHE A 49 4.13 6.70 8.48
N VAL A 50 5.28 7.34 8.29
CA VAL A 50 5.59 8.62 8.94
C VAL A 50 4.60 9.70 8.50
N LEU A 51 4.27 9.77 7.21
CA LEU A 51 3.25 10.68 6.68
C LEU A 51 1.87 10.40 7.28
N PHE A 52 1.46 9.14 7.39
CA PHE A 52 0.21 8.76 8.03
C PHE A 52 0.18 9.15 9.51
N PHE A 53 1.29 8.93 10.23
CA PHE A 53 1.40 9.30 11.63
C PHE A 53 1.28 10.81 11.84
N LEU A 54 2.02 11.60 11.04
CA LEU A 54 1.94 13.06 11.06
C LEU A 54 0.54 13.56 10.70
N ALA A 55 -0.10 12.96 9.69
CA ALA A 55 -1.48 13.28 9.34
C ALA A 55 -2.42 13.05 10.53
N TYR A 56 -2.33 11.90 11.19
CA TYR A 56 -3.18 11.62 12.36
C TYR A 56 -2.91 12.56 13.54
N LEU A 57 -1.63 12.89 13.78
CA LEU A 57 -1.23 13.80 14.85
C LEU A 57 -1.76 15.22 14.59
N LEU A 58 -1.60 15.72 13.37
CA LEU A 58 -2.17 17.01 12.98
C LEU A 58 -3.70 16.98 13.06
N ALA A 59 -4.36 15.88 12.66
CA ALA A 59 -5.82 15.80 12.70
C ALA A 59 -6.34 15.84 14.13
N ALA A 60 -5.66 15.15 15.05
CA ALA A 60 -5.98 15.19 16.48
C ALA A 60 -5.76 16.60 17.06
N GLY A 61 -4.62 17.23 16.75
CA GLY A 61 -4.31 18.58 17.20
C GLY A 61 -5.28 19.64 16.66
N LEU A 62 -5.64 19.55 15.38
CA LEU A 62 -6.57 20.46 14.72
C LEU A 62 -7.99 20.30 15.26
N ASN A 63 -8.41 19.06 15.53
CA ASN A 63 -9.70 18.79 16.17
C ASN A 63 -9.74 19.36 17.60
N TRP A 64 -8.68 19.13 18.40
CA TRP A 64 -8.56 19.68 19.75
C TRP A 64 -8.57 21.22 19.77
N TYR A 65 -7.82 21.84 18.84
CA TYR A 65 -7.78 23.28 18.66
C TYR A 65 -9.16 23.86 18.33
N VAL A 66 -9.85 23.25 17.35
CA VAL A 66 -11.21 23.68 16.96
C VAL A 66 -12.21 23.53 18.10
N LEU A 67 -12.15 22.42 18.87
CA LEU A 67 -12.98 22.23 20.06
C LEU A 67 -12.70 23.28 21.15
N SER A 68 -11.44 23.71 21.30
CA SER A 68 -11.03 24.67 22.33
C SER A 68 -11.36 26.12 21.97
N MET A 69 -11.46 26.47 20.68
CA MET A 69 -11.50 27.87 20.22
C MET A 69 -12.88 28.43 19.88
N HIS A 70 -13.96 27.82 20.40
CA HIS A 70 -15.37 28.23 20.23
C HIS A 70 -16.04 27.87 18.89
N SER A 71 -17.32 27.50 19.01
CA SER A 71 -18.23 27.07 17.96
C SER A 71 -18.68 28.22 17.05
N GLY A 72 -18.49 28.07 15.74
CA GLY A 72 -18.99 29.01 14.75
C GLY A 72 -18.66 28.60 13.32
N MET A 73 -19.09 29.39 12.34
CA MET A 73 -18.87 29.12 10.91
C MET A 73 -17.37 29.01 10.55
N ALA A 74 -16.50 29.73 11.26
CA ALA A 74 -15.05 29.68 11.10
C ALA A 74 -14.45 28.31 11.47
N ALA A 75 -14.98 27.62 12.48
CA ALA A 75 -14.55 26.27 12.86
C ALA A 75 -14.80 25.26 11.73
N GLY A 76 -15.94 25.38 11.04
CA GLY A 76 -16.27 24.55 9.89
C GLY A 76 -15.28 24.72 8.73
N LEU A 77 -14.87 25.96 8.45
CA LEU A 77 -13.84 26.26 7.43
C LEU A 77 -12.49 25.63 7.79
N TRP A 78 -12.03 25.75 9.04
CA TRP A 78 -10.78 25.13 9.49
C TRP A 78 -10.80 23.61 9.42
N LEU A 79 -11.91 22.99 9.84
CA LEU A 79 -12.09 21.54 9.73
C LEU A 79 -12.10 21.07 8.28
N THR A 80 -12.75 21.82 7.38
CA THR A 80 -12.82 21.48 5.96
C THR A 80 -11.44 21.60 5.30
N ALA A 81 -10.72 22.69 5.57
CA ALA A 81 -9.36 22.89 5.08
C ALA A 81 -8.40 21.82 5.62
N GLY A 82 -8.48 21.50 6.92
CA GLY A 82 -7.71 20.42 7.53
C GLY A 82 -8.00 19.07 6.89
N ASN A 83 -9.29 18.71 6.73
CA ASN A 83 -9.69 17.46 6.06
C ASN A 83 -9.20 17.38 4.62
N PHE A 84 -9.19 18.49 3.88
CA PHE A 84 -8.65 18.52 2.53
C PHE A 84 -7.16 18.16 2.53
N VAL A 85 -6.37 18.80 3.40
CA VAL A 85 -4.94 18.49 3.56
C VAL A 85 -4.73 17.02 3.95
N PHE A 86 -5.52 16.48 4.89
CA PHE A 86 -5.43 15.06 5.26
C PHE A 86 -5.74 14.14 4.10
N THR A 87 -6.77 14.44 3.31
CA THR A 87 -7.16 13.63 2.16
C THR A 87 -6.02 13.57 1.14
N VAL A 88 -5.36 14.69 0.87
CA VAL A 88 -4.19 14.74 -0.02
C VAL A 88 -3.05 13.86 0.51
N ILE A 89 -2.74 13.95 1.81
CA ILE A 89 -1.68 13.12 2.42
C ILE A 89 -2.04 11.63 2.33
N ILE A 90 -3.30 11.26 2.60
CA ILE A 90 -3.79 9.88 2.51
C ILE A 90 -3.66 9.35 1.08
N VAL A 91 -4.03 10.15 0.07
CA VAL A 91 -3.92 9.76 -1.34
C VAL A 91 -2.46 9.56 -1.73
N VAL A 92 -1.56 10.47 -1.34
CA VAL A 92 -0.12 10.33 -1.60
C VAL A 92 0.44 9.07 -0.93
N ALA A 93 0.05 8.81 0.32
CA ALA A 93 0.51 7.65 1.05
C ALA A 93 0.01 6.33 0.45
N TRP A 94 -1.25 6.28 -0.01
CA TRP A 94 -1.76 5.15 -0.80
C TRP A 94 -1.01 4.97 -2.11
N GLY A 95 -0.70 6.07 -2.82
CA GLY A 95 0.12 6.04 -4.03
C GLY A 95 1.50 5.43 -3.78
N LEU A 96 2.15 5.79 -2.67
CA LEU A 96 3.44 5.23 -2.25
C LEU A 96 3.33 3.74 -1.91
N ILE A 97 2.27 3.31 -1.21
CA ILE A 97 2.03 1.89 -0.89
C ILE A 97 1.86 1.08 -2.18
N LEU A 98 1.01 1.54 -3.10
CA LEU A 98 0.77 0.86 -4.37
C LEU A 98 2.05 0.81 -5.20
N PHE A 99 2.77 1.93 -5.29
CA PHE A 99 4.07 1.98 -5.97
C PHE A 99 5.05 0.97 -5.38
N ALA A 100 5.15 0.86 -4.06
CA ALA A 100 6.01 -0.11 -3.39
C ALA A 100 5.58 -1.57 -3.68
N LEU A 101 4.27 -1.84 -3.74
CA LEU A 101 3.70 -3.15 -4.08
C LEU A 101 4.05 -3.57 -5.51
N PHE A 102 3.91 -2.66 -6.47
CA PHE A 102 4.16 -2.94 -7.90
C PHE A 102 5.65 -2.88 -8.27
N ALA A 103 6.45 -2.06 -7.59
CA ALA A 103 7.92 -2.06 -7.74
C ALA A 103 8.54 -3.42 -7.40
N ARG A 104 7.78 -4.30 -6.72
CA ARG A 104 8.19 -5.64 -6.30
C ARG A 104 7.80 -6.76 -7.27
N ARG A 105 7.52 -6.47 -8.54
CA ARG A 105 7.63 -7.49 -9.60
C ARG A 105 9.04 -7.44 -10.20
N PRO A 106 10.07 -8.07 -9.58
CA PRO A 106 11.24 -8.46 -10.35
C PRO A 106 10.71 -9.40 -11.43
N GLY A 107 11.22 -9.21 -12.65
CA GLY A 107 10.81 -9.95 -13.84
C GLY A 107 10.46 -11.38 -13.48
N GLN A 108 9.27 -11.79 -13.90
CA GLN A 108 8.91 -13.19 -14.01
C GLN A 108 10.17 -13.92 -14.47
N PRO A 109 10.69 -14.90 -13.69
CA PRO A 109 11.86 -15.66 -14.12
C PRO A 109 11.60 -16.03 -15.57
N ASP A 110 12.56 -15.78 -16.44
CA ASP A 110 12.48 -16.28 -17.79
C ASP A 110 12.61 -17.81 -17.68
N TRP A 111 11.53 -18.45 -17.25
CA TRP A 111 11.36 -19.88 -17.24
C TRP A 111 11.79 -20.41 -18.61
N SER A 112 11.61 -19.64 -19.69
CA SER A 112 12.12 -20.00 -21.01
C SER A 112 13.64 -20.22 -21.14
N ALA A 113 14.52 -19.64 -20.33
CA ALA A 113 15.97 -19.87 -20.40
C ALA A 113 16.37 -21.07 -19.53
N ASP A 114 15.96 -21.05 -18.26
CA ASP A 114 16.26 -22.12 -17.29
C ASP A 114 15.55 -23.44 -17.64
N GLU A 115 14.35 -23.40 -18.20
CA GLU A 115 13.56 -24.58 -18.62
C GLU A 115 14.06 -25.14 -19.96
N ARG A 116 14.66 -24.32 -20.83
CA ARG A 116 15.42 -24.78 -22.02
C ARG A 116 16.70 -25.52 -21.62
N GLU A 117 17.34 -25.12 -20.53
CA GLU A 117 18.54 -25.79 -20.01
C GLU A 117 18.21 -27.01 -19.14
N ARG A 118 17.16 -26.93 -18.31
CA ARG A 118 16.75 -28.02 -17.40
C ARG A 118 15.98 -29.12 -18.12
N TYR A 119 15.36 -28.82 -19.26
CA TYR A 119 14.81 -29.81 -20.20
C TYR A 119 15.42 -29.58 -21.59
N PRO A 120 16.70 -29.98 -21.81
CA PRO A 120 17.44 -29.70 -23.05
C PRO A 120 16.67 -30.09 -24.31
N ARG A 121 15.93 -31.20 -24.26
CA ARG A 121 15.09 -31.71 -25.37
C ARG A 121 14.07 -32.69 -24.81
N GLN A 122 12.90 -32.20 -24.45
CA GLN A 122 11.69 -33.03 -24.37
C GLN A 122 10.51 -32.43 -25.14
N TYR A 123 10.80 -31.51 -26.06
CA TYR A 123 10.16 -31.67 -27.36
C TYR A 123 10.94 -32.82 -27.99
N PRO A 124 10.43 -34.08 -27.97
CA PRO A 124 10.75 -34.92 -29.11
C PRO A 124 10.47 -34.01 -30.30
N GLU A 125 11.39 -33.98 -31.26
CA GLU A 125 11.02 -33.69 -32.63
C GLU A 125 9.62 -34.28 -32.76
N ARG A 126 8.58 -33.44 -32.77
CA ARG A 126 7.26 -33.94 -33.10
C ARG A 126 7.57 -34.37 -34.50
N ASP A 127 7.70 -35.68 -34.68
CA ASP A 127 7.79 -36.31 -35.96
C ASP A 127 6.56 -35.77 -36.66
N VAL A 128 6.75 -34.63 -37.35
CA VAL A 128 5.85 -34.16 -38.36
C VAL A 128 5.87 -35.37 -39.25
N PRO A 129 4.77 -36.14 -39.32
CA PRO A 129 4.77 -37.30 -40.17
C PRO A 129 5.22 -36.74 -41.51
N SER A 130 6.34 -37.23 -42.00
CA SER A 130 6.72 -37.11 -43.39
C SER A 130 5.66 -37.89 -44.14
N GLY A 131 4.46 -37.31 -44.19
CA GLY A 131 3.37 -37.79 -44.99
C GLY A 131 3.94 -37.93 -46.39
N PRO A 132 3.64 -39.05 -47.06
CA PRO A 132 4.22 -39.32 -48.36
C PRO A 132 4.03 -38.10 -49.24
N PRO A 133 5.05 -37.72 -50.04
CA PRO A 133 4.90 -36.63 -50.99
C PRO A 133 3.64 -36.95 -51.78
N SER A 134 2.68 -36.03 -51.79
CA SER A 134 1.48 -36.11 -52.60
C SER A 134 1.94 -36.18 -54.05
N GLN A 135 2.23 -37.39 -54.51
CA GLN A 135 2.44 -37.72 -55.91
C GLN A 135 1.12 -37.45 -56.62
N ASP A 136 1.25 -36.70 -57.71
CA ASP A 136 0.48 -36.89 -58.92
C ASP A 136 -1.03 -37.04 -58.76
N ILE A 137 -1.73 -35.92 -58.87
CA ILE A 137 -3.01 -35.92 -59.60
C ILE A 137 -2.78 -35.15 -60.90
N ARG A 138 -2.21 -35.89 -61.86
CA ARG A 138 -2.32 -35.63 -63.29
C ARG A 138 -3.76 -35.93 -63.71
N LYS A 139 -4.53 -34.93 -64.13
CA LYS A 139 -5.52 -35.01 -65.21
C LYS A 139 -5.65 -33.65 -65.87
#